data_AF-A0A8C4HWQ8-F1
#
_entry.id   AF-A0A8C4HWQ8-F1
#
_cell.length_a   1.000
_cell.length_b   1.000
_cell.length_c   1.000
_cell.angle_alpha   90.00
_cell.angle_beta   90.00
_cell.angle_gamma   90.00
#
_symmetry.space_group_name_H-M   'P 1'
#
loop_
_entity.id
_entity.type
_entity.pdbx_description
1 polymer ?
#
loop_
_entity_poly.entity_id
_entity_poly.type
_entity_poly.pdbx_seq_one_letter_code
_entity_poly.pdbx_strand_id
1 'polypeptide(L)'
;MTLISVLIWTLLCFTQGSVGQNVVVTQPAAKSVQPGQTVSIECKASTQVAHRSGSQYYLAWYHQKTGEAPKLLIYITSDRFSGISSRFSGSGAGNGVDFILTISGVQAEDTGVYYCQSYHYINSQAVFTQ
;
A
#
# COMPACT_ATOMS: atom_id res chain seq x y z
N MET A 1 9.91 5.06 26.86
CA MET A 1 9.84 5.24 25.40
C MET A 1 9.02 4.09 24.84
N THR A 2 7.73 4.30 24.61
CA THR A 2 6.84 3.26 24.09
C THR A 2 7.01 3.20 22.57
N LEU A 3 7.35 2.02 22.05
CA LEU A 3 7.40 1.74 20.61
C LEU A 3 5.98 1.49 20.10
N ILE A 4 5.60 2.12 18.99
CA ILE A 4 4.34 1.82 18.30
C ILE A 4 4.62 0.65 17.35
N SER A 5 3.89 -0.46 17.50
CA SER A 5 4.05 -1.67 16.68
C SER A 5 3.03 -1.68 15.54
N VAL A 6 3.46 -1.51 14.30
CA VAL A 6 2.62 -1.70 13.11
C VAL A 6 2.75 -3.17 12.70
N LEU A 7 1.77 -3.99 13.10
CA LEU A 7 1.73 -5.43 12.80
C LEU A 7 0.97 -5.64 11.49
N ILE A 8 1.61 -6.20 10.47
CA ILE A 8 1.00 -6.54 9.18
C ILE A 8 0.96 -8.06 9.08
N TRP A 9 -0.21 -8.67 9.31
CA TRP A 9 -0.38 -10.11 9.16
C TRP A 9 -0.31 -10.46 7.68
N THR A 10 0.71 -11.22 7.28
CA THR A 10 0.83 -11.79 5.93
C THR A 10 -0.21 -12.88 5.75
N LEU A 11 -1.27 -12.61 5.00
CA LEU A 11 -2.11 -13.65 4.42
C LEU A 11 -1.50 -14.03 3.06
N LEU A 12 -0.78 -15.17 3.01
CA LEU A 12 -0.36 -15.80 1.76
C LEU A 12 -1.60 -16.35 1.05
N CYS A 13 -2.24 -15.54 0.20
CA CYS A 13 -3.25 -16.02 -0.72
C CYS A 13 -2.59 -16.62 -1.97
N PHE A 14 -2.40 -17.94 -1.99
CA PHE A 14 -2.13 -18.66 -3.24
C PHE A 14 -3.42 -18.72 -4.07
N THR A 15 -3.57 -17.85 -5.06
CA THR A 15 -4.55 -18.10 -6.13
C THR A 15 -3.91 -19.06 -7.14
N GLN A 16 -4.35 -20.31 -7.15
CA GLN A 16 -4.09 -21.24 -8.25
C GLN A 16 -4.82 -20.74 -9.50
N GLY A 17 -4.07 -20.34 -10.53
CA GLY A 17 -4.64 -19.95 -11.82
C GLY A 17 -3.58 -19.74 -12.90
N SER A 18 -3.37 -20.79 -13.69
CA SER A 18 -2.79 -20.87 -15.06
C SER A 18 -1.48 -20.14 -15.38
N VAL A 19 -0.57 -20.88 -16.05
CA VAL A 19 0.71 -20.37 -16.57
C VAL A 19 0.49 -19.17 -17.49
N GLY A 20 0.89 -17.98 -17.04
CA GLY A 20 0.89 -16.75 -17.85
C GLY A 20 0.79 -15.48 -17.00
N GLN A 21 1.94 -14.99 -16.50
CA GLN A 21 2.13 -13.71 -15.79
C GLN A 21 1.47 -13.60 -14.40
N ASN A 22 2.15 -14.12 -13.36
CA ASN A 22 1.80 -13.84 -11.96
C ASN A 22 2.15 -12.40 -11.58
N VAL A 23 1.14 -11.62 -11.21
CA VAL A 23 1.32 -10.35 -10.49
C VAL A 23 1.51 -10.67 -9.02
N VAL A 24 2.63 -10.23 -8.46
CA VAL A 24 2.94 -10.38 -7.04
C VAL A 24 3.13 -9.00 -6.45
N VAL A 25 2.39 -8.72 -5.40
CA VAL A 25 2.53 -7.52 -4.59
C VAL A 25 3.21 -7.91 -3.28
N THR A 26 4.25 -7.19 -2.89
CA THR A 26 5.03 -7.48 -1.67
C THR A 26 5.23 -6.23 -0.83
N GLN A 27 5.11 -6.39 0.49
CA GLN A 27 5.32 -5.32 1.47
C GLN A 27 6.00 -5.88 2.73
N PRO A 28 6.69 -5.03 3.53
CA PRO A 28 7.29 -5.45 4.79
C PRO A 28 6.26 -6.08 5.74
N ALA A 29 6.62 -7.17 6.43
CA ALA A 29 5.73 -7.86 7.35
C ALA A 29 5.43 -7.06 8.65
N ALA A 30 6.33 -6.17 9.06
CA ALA A 30 6.08 -5.26 10.18
C ALA A 30 7.06 -4.10 10.15
N LYS A 31 6.64 -2.96 10.69
CA LYS A 31 7.54 -1.86 11.05
C LYS A 31 7.18 -1.35 12.43
N SER A 32 8.19 -1.01 13.24
CA SER A 32 7.97 -0.32 14.50
C SER A 32 8.72 0.99 14.49
N VAL A 33 8.07 2.03 14.98
CA VAL A 33 8.54 3.41 14.90
C VAL A 33 8.13 4.13 16.18
N GLN A 34 8.93 5.10 16.62
CA GLN A 34 8.57 5.88 17.79
C GLN A 34 7.57 6.98 17.43
N PRO A 35 6.69 7.37 18.37
CA PRO A 35 5.82 8.52 18.18
C PRO A 35 6.61 9.76 17.74
N GLY A 36 6.07 10.52 16.79
CA GLY A 36 6.70 11.73 16.24
C GLY A 36 7.75 11.49 15.15
N GLN A 37 8.20 10.25 14.93
CA GLN A 37 9.12 9.94 13.83
C GLN A 37 8.38 9.76 12.50
N THR A 38 9.14 9.75 11.40
CA THR A 38 8.62 9.43 10.07
C THR A 38 8.87 7.96 9.76
N VAL A 39 7.89 7.31 9.16
CA VAL A 39 8.03 5.95 8.60
C VAL A 39 7.65 5.95 7.13
N SER A 40 8.40 5.19 6.33
CA SER A 40 8.06 4.88 4.94
C SER A 40 7.74 3.40 4.82
N ILE A 41 6.62 3.04 4.20
CA ILE A 41 6.19 1.67 3.93
C ILE A 41 6.27 1.47 2.41
N GLU A 42 7.07 0.50 1.99
CA GLU A 42 7.28 0.21 0.57
C GLU A 42 6.37 -0.94 0.15
N CYS A 43 5.83 -0.84 -1.05
CA CYS A 43 5.11 -1.92 -1.71
C CYS A 43 5.67 -2.10 -3.10
N LYS A 44 6.06 -3.34 -3.43
CA LYS A 44 6.69 -3.70 -4.70
C LYS A 44 5.79 -4.59 -5.53
N ALA A 45 5.71 -4.32 -6.83
CA ALA A 45 4.92 -5.10 -7.77
C ALA A 45 5.81 -5.76 -8.83
N SER A 46 5.60 -7.06 -9.10
CA SER A 46 6.45 -7.85 -10.02
C SER A 46 6.29 -7.51 -11.51
N THR A 47 5.21 -6.82 -11.87
CA THR A 47 4.87 -6.48 -13.26
C THR A 47 4.41 -5.04 -13.36
N GLN A 48 4.67 -4.41 -14.51
CA GLN A 48 4.18 -3.05 -14.76
C GLN A 48 2.67 -2.96 -14.55
N VAL A 49 2.27 -2.01 -13.70
CA VAL A 49 0.86 -1.68 -13.49
C VAL A 49 0.35 -1.15 -14.83
N ALA A 50 -0.52 -1.93 -15.48
CA ALA A 50 -0.91 -1.69 -16.88
C ALA A 50 -1.66 -0.36 -17.05
N HIS A 51 -2.28 0.14 -15.99
CA HIS A 51 -3.05 1.36 -16.03
C HIS A 51 -2.35 2.51 -15.31
N ARG A 52 -2.27 3.64 -16.01
CA ARG A 52 -1.82 4.92 -15.48
C ARG A 52 -2.66 6.07 -16.04
N SER A 53 -2.76 7.14 -15.29
CA SER A 53 -3.25 8.44 -15.74
C SER A 53 -2.08 9.42 -15.65
N GLY A 54 -1.58 9.89 -16.80
CA GLY A 54 -0.35 10.68 -16.85
C GLY A 54 0.85 9.92 -16.27
N SER A 55 1.47 10.49 -15.23
CA SER A 55 2.59 9.89 -14.49
C SER A 55 2.17 9.03 -13.28
N GLN A 56 0.87 8.95 -12.99
CA GLN A 56 0.34 8.25 -11.82
C GLN A 56 -0.27 6.90 -12.21
N TYR A 57 0.01 5.86 -11.43
CA TYR A 57 -0.54 4.52 -11.58
C TYR A 57 -1.77 4.32 -10.68
N TYR A 58 -2.67 3.41 -11.08
CA TYR A 58 -3.86 3.04 -10.30
C TYR A 58 -3.46 2.12 -9.13
N LEU A 59 -2.86 2.76 -8.13
CA LEU A 59 -2.37 2.18 -6.89
C LEU A 59 -3.05 2.87 -5.71
N ALA A 60 -3.31 2.11 -4.65
CA ALA A 60 -3.95 2.63 -3.45
C ALA A 60 -3.33 2.08 -2.15
N TRP A 61 -3.30 2.90 -1.10
CA TRP A 61 -2.99 2.50 0.27
C TRP A 61 -4.26 2.49 1.10
N TYR A 62 -4.41 1.45 1.91
CA TYR A 62 -5.45 1.33 2.92
C TYR A 62 -4.85 1.14 4.31
N HIS A 63 -5.55 1.64 5.32
CA HIS A 63 -5.26 1.39 6.73
C HIS A 63 -6.43 0.67 7.38
N GLN A 64 -6.14 -0.40 8.11
CA GLN A 64 -7.12 -1.16 8.86
C GLN A 64 -6.72 -1.21 10.33
N LYS A 65 -7.58 -0.66 11.18
CA LYS A 65 -7.50 -0.87 12.63
C LYS A 65 -8.16 -2.19 13.00
N THR A 66 -7.73 -2.79 14.10
CA THR A 66 -8.31 -4.04 14.61
C THR A 66 -9.83 -3.88 14.79
N GLY A 67 -10.60 -4.75 14.12
CA GLY A 67 -12.07 -4.72 14.18
C GLY A 67 -12.74 -3.68 13.27
N GLU A 68 -11.99 -2.90 12.50
CA GLU A 68 -12.53 -1.95 11.52
C GLU A 68 -12.36 -2.48 10.08
N ALA A 69 -13.15 -1.93 9.15
CA ALA A 69 -12.94 -2.15 7.73
C ALA A 69 -11.71 -1.35 7.22
N PRO A 70 -10.99 -1.82 6.18
CA PRO A 70 -9.93 -1.05 5.54
C PRO A 70 -10.44 0.31 5.05
N LYS A 71 -9.72 1.38 5.39
CA LYS A 71 -10.01 2.76 5.00
C LYS A 71 -8.98 3.25 3.99
N LEU A 72 -9.45 3.86 2.91
CA LEU A 72 -8.59 4.41 1.86
C LEU A 72 -7.79 5.62 2.39
N LEU A 73 -6.48 5.58 2.19
CA LEU A 73 -5.55 6.66 2.56
C LEU A 73 -5.11 7.46 1.34
N ILE A 74 -4.47 6.77 0.40
CA ILE A 74 -3.90 7.33 -0.83
C ILE A 74 -4.46 6.53 -2.00
N TYR A 75 -4.78 7.19 -3.10
CA TYR A 75 -5.16 6.58 -4.38
C TYR A 75 -4.40 7.24 -5.53
N ILE A 76 -4.40 6.60 -6.69
CA ILE A 76 -3.72 7.09 -7.90
C ILE A 76 -2.27 7.53 -7.57
N THR A 77 -1.52 6.64 -6.90
CA THR A 77 -0.12 6.82 -6.48
C THR A 77 0.13 7.86 -5.37
N SER A 78 -0.44 9.07 -5.46
CA SER A 78 -0.10 10.19 -4.58
C SER A 78 -1.31 11.00 -4.08
N ASP A 79 -2.50 10.77 -4.63
CA ASP A 79 -3.67 11.55 -4.28
C ASP A 79 -4.19 11.10 -2.91
N ARG A 80 -4.19 12.03 -1.94
CA ARG A 80 -4.67 11.74 -0.59
C ARG A 80 -6.19 11.84 -0.55
N PHE A 81 -6.83 10.80 0.00
CA PHE A 81 -8.27 10.78 0.17
C PHE A 81 -8.76 11.89 1.12
N SER A 82 -9.95 12.43 0.87
CA SER A 82 -10.50 13.52 1.66
C SER A 82 -10.66 13.12 3.14
N GLY A 83 -10.33 14.03 4.05
CA GLY A 83 -10.38 13.79 5.50
C GLY A 83 -9.17 13.03 6.07
N ILE A 84 -8.23 12.58 5.23
CA ILE A 84 -6.97 11.97 5.70
C ILE A 84 -5.96 13.07 6.07
N SER A 85 -5.28 12.87 7.20
CA SER A 85 -4.27 13.80 7.73
C SER A 85 -3.18 14.08 6.69
N SER A 86 -2.73 15.34 6.64
CA SER A 86 -1.64 15.78 5.76
C SER A 86 -0.30 15.10 6.06
N ARG A 87 -0.18 14.45 7.22
CA ARG A 87 0.97 13.62 7.61
C ARG A 87 1.20 12.43 6.68
N PHE A 88 0.15 11.95 6.02
CA PHE A 88 0.21 10.86 5.06
C PHE A 88 0.47 11.39 3.65
N SER A 89 1.43 10.77 2.97
CA SER A 89 1.73 11.02 1.57
C SER A 89 2.07 9.73 0.83
N GLY A 90 1.69 9.64 -0.44
CA GLY A 90 2.11 8.54 -1.32
C GLY A 90 3.03 9.03 -2.43
N SER A 91 3.93 8.16 -2.85
CA SER A 91 4.80 8.39 -4.00
C SER A 91 5.09 7.09 -4.74
N GLY A 92 5.42 7.20 -6.03
CA GLY A 92 6.00 6.11 -6.80
C GLY A 92 7.52 6.11 -6.68
N ALA A 93 8.14 4.94 -6.59
CA ALA A 93 9.55 4.79 -6.88
C ALA A 93 9.75 4.95 -8.40
N GLY A 94 10.86 5.55 -8.84
CA GLY A 94 11.09 5.89 -10.25
C GLY A 94 11.01 4.74 -11.26
N ASN A 95 10.86 3.48 -10.81
CA ASN A 95 10.58 2.32 -11.64
C ASN A 95 9.09 2.19 -12.06
N GLY A 96 8.21 3.06 -11.55
CA GLY A 96 6.80 3.16 -11.94
C GLY A 96 5.91 2.02 -11.44
N VAL A 97 6.41 1.15 -10.56
CA VAL A 97 5.66 -0.01 -10.06
C VAL A 97 5.76 -0.18 -8.56
N ASP A 98 6.89 0.22 -7.97
CA ASP A 98 7.02 0.25 -6.53
C ASP A 98 6.49 1.59 -6.02
N PHE A 99 5.91 1.56 -4.83
CA PHE A 99 5.26 2.73 -4.29
C PHE A 99 5.39 2.77 -2.77
N ILE A 100 5.37 3.99 -2.25
CA ILE A 100 5.81 4.28 -0.91
C ILE A 100 4.71 5.07 -0.21
N LEU A 101 4.21 4.57 0.93
CA LEU A 101 3.48 5.38 1.89
C LEU A 101 4.50 6.04 2.79
N THR A 102 4.40 7.34 3.00
CA THR A 102 5.14 8.04 4.05
C THR A 102 4.17 8.60 5.06
N ILE A 103 4.43 8.31 6.34
CA ILE A 103 3.69 8.85 7.47
C ILE A 103 4.69 9.65 8.29
N SER A 104 4.54 10.97 8.26
CA SER A 104 5.35 11.89 9.08
C SER A 104 4.71 12.06 10.45
N GLY A 105 5.51 12.23 11.49
CA GLY A 105 4.99 12.48 12.84
C GLY A 105 4.01 11.40 13.32
N VAL A 106 4.43 10.14 13.27
CA VAL A 106 3.59 8.98 13.60
C VAL A 106 2.94 9.12 14.99
N GLN A 107 1.67 8.77 15.09
CA GLN A 107 0.87 8.85 16.31
C GLN A 107 0.33 7.47 16.70
N ALA A 108 -0.18 7.34 17.93
CA ALA A 108 -0.64 6.04 18.46
C ALA A 108 -1.79 5.45 17.63
N GLU A 109 -2.65 6.31 17.10
CA GLU A 109 -3.77 5.96 16.23
C GLU A 109 -3.36 5.45 14.84
N ASP A 110 -2.11 5.64 14.44
CA ASP A 110 -1.57 5.14 13.16
C ASP A 110 -1.22 3.64 13.26
N THR A 111 -1.39 3.03 14.44
CA THR A 111 -1.26 1.58 14.64
C THR A 111 -2.33 0.83 13.84
N GLY A 112 -1.93 -0.16 13.06
CA GLY A 112 -2.85 -1.04 12.34
C GLY A 112 -2.15 -1.80 11.21
N VAL A 113 -2.95 -2.45 10.38
CA VAL A 113 -2.48 -3.11 9.17
C VAL A 113 -2.56 -2.13 8.00
N TYR A 114 -1.53 -2.09 7.18
CA TYR A 114 -1.51 -1.31 5.96
C TYR A 114 -1.54 -2.26 4.76
N TYR A 115 -2.36 -1.93 3.78
CA TYR A 115 -2.50 -2.71 2.56
C TYR A 115 -2.21 -1.83 1.36
N CYS A 116 -1.31 -2.27 0.50
CA CYS A 116 -1.21 -1.73 -0.83
C CYS A 116 -2.11 -2.50 -1.78
N GLN A 117 -2.78 -1.80 -2.69
CA GLN A 117 -3.58 -2.40 -3.74
C GLN A 117 -3.08 -1.88 -5.09
N SER A 118 -3.02 -2.77 -6.08
CA SER A 118 -2.75 -2.41 -7.47
C SER A 118 -3.83 -2.93 -8.40
N TYR A 119 -4.17 -2.11 -9.40
CA TYR A 119 -5.09 -2.48 -10.47
C TYR A 119 -4.33 -2.87 -11.74
N HIS A 120 -4.57 -4.08 -12.22
CA HIS A 120 -3.95 -4.64 -13.40
C HIS A 120 -5.00 -4.99 -14.45
N TYR A 121 -4.63 -4.91 -15.72
CA TYR A 121 -5.46 -5.38 -16.83
C TYR A 121 -4.66 -6.38 -17.64
N ILE A 122 -4.94 -7.66 -17.42
CA ILE A 122 -4.17 -8.79 -17.95
C ILE A 122 -5.12 -9.69 -18.71
N ASN A 123 -4.75 -10.12 -19.91
CA ASN A 123 -5.58 -11.01 -20.74
C ASN A 123 -7.03 -10.51 -20.89
N SER A 124 -7.20 -9.19 -21.06
CA SER A 124 -8.51 -8.53 -21.15
C SER A 124 -9.39 -8.63 -19.89
N GLN A 125 -8.78 -8.85 -18.72
CA GLN A 125 -9.46 -8.93 -17.44
C GLN A 125 -8.88 -7.93 -16.44
N ALA A 126 -9.77 -7.28 -15.71
CA ALA A 126 -9.45 -6.46 -14.55
C ALA A 126 -9.07 -7.34 -13.36
N VAL A 127 -7.88 -7.13 -12.79
CA VAL A 127 -7.36 -7.88 -11.64
C VAL A 127 -6.95 -6.89 -10.55
N PHE A 128 -7.36 -7.17 -9.32
CA PHE A 128 -6.93 -6.43 -8.13
C PHE A 128 -6.02 -7.32 -7.29
N THR A 129 -4.86 -6.81 -6.95
CA THR A 129 -3.91 -7.48 -6.05
C THR A 129 -3.67 -6.63 -4.83
N GLN A 130 -3.71 -7.25 -3.64
CA GLN A 130 -3.56 -6.63 -2.32
C GLN A 130 -2.58 -7.42 -1.45
#